data_AF-A0AA43DI90-F1
#
_entry.id   AF-A0AA43DI90-F1
#
_cell.length_a   1.000
_cell.length_b   1.000
_cell.length_c   1.000
_cell.angle_alpha   90.00
_cell.angle_beta   90.00
_cell.angle_gamma   90.00
#
_symmetry.space_group_name_H-M   'P 1'
#
loop_
_entity.id
_entity.type
_entity.pdbx_description
1 polymer ?
#
loop_
_entity_poly.entity_id
_entity_poly.type
_entity_poly.pdbx_seq_one_letter_code
_entity_poly.pdbx_strand_id
1 'polypeptide(L)'
;MAALIVAGLTEGKAGVAGLVRRVVRWRVEAKWYLIVLAGPPALFALAAIVSRFVGGSWVDVRQFGSSEEFPEIGIFWLWIFHTATFGLGEEIGWRGFALPRLQRTRSALAATLLLSAAWASWHWPTFLYRPGYSSMDLLAGAGWFMSIVTGALLLTWIYNSTGGSVLIVGLFHGSMDVAFTSKGVGPDTMNVMGTLIVLWAFLVLVMVGPASLCRSGKQVDSA
;
A
#
# COMPACT_ATOMS: atom_id res chain seq x y z
N MET A 1 7.78 -2.57 -14.48
CA MET A 1 8.85 -2.53 -15.53
C MET A 1 9.06 -1.16 -16.17
N ALA A 2 8.00 -0.38 -16.46
CA ALA A 2 8.14 0.95 -17.08
C ALA A 2 9.16 1.87 -16.38
N ALA A 3 9.19 1.89 -15.04
CA ALA A 3 10.15 2.69 -14.29
C ALA A 3 11.63 2.34 -14.55
N LEU A 4 11.96 1.04 -14.71
CA LEU A 4 13.32 0.62 -15.05
C LEU A 4 13.70 1.06 -16.46
N ILE A 5 12.76 0.97 -17.41
CA ILE A 5 12.97 1.41 -18.79
C ILE A 5 13.18 2.92 -18.83
N VAL A 6 12.28 3.70 -18.23
CA VAL A 6 12.37 5.16 -18.21
C VAL A 6 13.65 5.60 -17.49
N ALA A 7 13.97 5.04 -16.32
CA ALA A 7 15.23 5.35 -15.64
C ALA A 7 16.46 4.98 -16.49
N GLY A 8 16.42 3.86 -17.22
CA GLY A 8 17.48 3.49 -18.15
C GLY A 8 17.62 4.46 -19.32
N LEU A 9 16.51 4.99 -19.84
CA LEU A 9 16.51 5.95 -20.95
C LEU A 9 16.89 7.36 -20.53
N THR A 10 16.50 7.81 -19.33
CA THR A 10 16.71 9.19 -18.87
C THR A 10 17.97 9.37 -18.04
N GLU A 11 18.38 8.34 -17.27
CA GLU A 11 19.45 8.39 -16.26
C GLU A 11 20.48 7.27 -16.44
N GLY A 12 20.33 6.44 -17.48
CA GLY A 12 21.25 5.36 -17.80
C GLY A 12 21.37 4.32 -16.69
N LYS A 13 22.56 3.69 -16.63
CA LYS A 13 22.87 2.65 -15.64
C LYS A 13 22.78 3.15 -14.20
N ALA A 14 23.07 4.42 -13.95
CA ALA A 14 23.03 5.02 -12.63
C ALA A 14 21.59 5.09 -12.08
N GLY A 15 20.63 5.53 -12.90
CA GLY A 15 19.21 5.55 -12.52
C GLY A 15 18.67 4.16 -12.22
N VAL A 16 18.99 3.18 -13.08
CA VAL A 16 18.60 1.77 -12.87
C VAL A 16 19.23 1.21 -11.58
N ALA A 17 20.52 1.42 -11.36
CA ALA A 17 21.20 0.98 -10.14
C ALA A 17 20.61 1.63 -8.89
N GLY A 18 20.21 2.91 -8.97
CA GLY A 18 19.52 3.62 -7.90
C GLY A 18 18.17 2.98 -7.54
N LEU A 19 17.37 2.63 -8.54
CA LEU A 19 16.10 1.91 -8.34
C LEU A 19 16.33 0.54 -7.72
N VAL A 20 17.23 -0.26 -8.29
CA VAL A 20 17.55 -1.60 -7.78
C VAL A 20 18.03 -1.52 -6.33
N ARG A 21 18.88 -0.55 -6.00
CA ARG A 21 19.36 -0.33 -4.61
C ARG A 21 18.21 -0.09 -3.64
N ARG A 22 17.16 0.63 -4.04
CA ARG A 22 15.96 0.84 -3.21
C ARG A 22 15.14 -0.45 -3.04
N VAL A 23 15.07 -1.28 -4.08
CA VAL A 23 14.37 -2.58 -4.06
C VAL A 23 15.09 -3.60 -3.19
N VAL A 24 16.42 -3.57 -3.11
CA VAL A 24 17.21 -4.50 -2.26
C VAL A 24 17.60 -3.89 -0.91
N ARG A 25 17.01 -2.75 -0.52
CA ARG A 25 17.29 -2.09 0.76
C ARG A 25 16.59 -2.79 1.92
N TRP A 26 17.17 -3.89 2.40
CA TRP A 26 16.66 -4.66 3.54
C TRP A 26 17.22 -4.20 4.90
N ARG A 27 18.37 -3.51 4.92
CA ARG A 27 18.96 -3.02 6.18
C ARG A 27 18.22 -1.77 6.68
N VAL A 28 17.13 -2.00 7.41
CA VAL A 28 16.30 -0.99 8.09
C VAL A 28 16.08 -1.38 9.55
N GLU A 29 15.61 -0.47 10.39
CA GLU A 29 15.30 -0.77 11.78
C GLU A 29 14.22 -1.87 11.92
N ALA A 30 14.43 -2.81 12.85
CA ALA A 30 13.55 -3.97 13.05
C ALA A 30 12.07 -3.64 13.31
N LYS A 31 11.79 -2.49 13.93
CA LYS A 31 10.42 -2.01 14.17
C LYS A 31 9.61 -1.89 12.87
N TRP A 32 10.24 -1.59 11.75
CA TRP A 32 9.55 -1.48 10.46
C TRP A 32 9.10 -2.84 9.95
N TYR A 33 9.90 -3.90 10.14
CA TYR A 33 9.47 -5.26 9.85
C TYR A 33 8.26 -5.67 10.69
N LEU A 34 8.27 -5.32 11.98
CA LEU A 34 7.12 -5.56 12.85
C LEU A 34 5.87 -4.83 12.35
N ILE A 35 5.98 -3.53 12.04
CA ILE A 35 4.86 -2.73 11.53
C ILE A 35 4.30 -3.34 10.24
N VAL A 36 5.16 -3.69 9.27
CA VAL A 36 4.68 -4.11 7.95
C VAL A 36 4.17 -5.55 7.89
N LEU A 37 4.67 -6.44 8.75
CA LEU A 37 4.26 -7.84 8.79
C LEU A 37 3.13 -8.09 9.80
N ALA A 38 3.13 -7.41 10.95
CA ALA A 38 2.11 -7.58 11.98
C ALA A 38 0.95 -6.58 11.87
N GLY A 39 1.17 -5.42 11.23
CA GLY A 39 0.13 -4.40 11.04
C GLY A 39 -1.10 -4.92 10.30
N PRO A 40 -0.95 -5.57 9.13
CA PRO A 40 -2.11 -6.07 8.37
C PRO A 40 -2.90 -7.19 9.07
N PRO A 41 -2.28 -8.23 9.67
CA PRO A 41 -3.01 -9.18 10.52
C PRO A 41 -3.71 -8.52 11.71
N ALA A 42 -3.07 -7.54 12.38
CA ALA A 42 -3.67 -6.81 13.49
C ALA A 42 -4.88 -5.97 13.04
N LEU A 43 -4.78 -5.33 11.87
CA LEU A 43 -5.86 -4.57 11.26
C LEU A 43 -7.04 -5.48 10.91
N PHE A 44 -6.78 -6.64 10.33
CA PHE A 44 -7.80 -7.65 10.04
C PHE A 44 -8.48 -8.14 11.33
N ALA A 45 -7.71 -8.51 12.35
CA ALA A 45 -8.26 -8.99 13.62
C ALA A 45 -9.09 -7.91 14.33
N LEU A 46 -8.63 -6.65 14.30
CA LEU A 46 -9.40 -5.54 14.84
C LEU A 46 -10.69 -5.31 14.05
N ALA A 47 -10.64 -5.39 12.71
CA ALA A 47 -11.83 -5.29 11.88
C ALA A 47 -12.82 -6.42 12.16
N ALA A 48 -12.35 -7.66 12.33
CA ALA A 48 -13.18 -8.79 12.72
C ALA A 48 -13.96 -8.54 14.03
N ILE A 49 -13.31 -7.92 15.02
CA ILE A 49 -13.94 -7.54 16.29
C ILE A 49 -14.95 -6.40 16.09
N VAL A 50 -14.58 -5.35 15.36
CA VAL A 50 -15.45 -4.19 15.14
C VAL A 50 -16.67 -4.54 14.29
N SER A 51 -16.52 -5.38 13.27
CA SER A 51 -17.61 -5.88 12.42
C SER A 51 -18.70 -6.58 13.24
N ARG A 52 -18.35 -7.25 14.35
CA ARG A 52 -19.33 -7.86 15.25
C ARG A 52 -20.30 -6.83 15.86
N PHE A 53 -19.83 -5.61 16.12
CA PHE A 53 -20.64 -4.55 16.72
C PHE A 53 -21.41 -3.71 15.68
N VAL A 54 -20.91 -3.64 14.45
CA VAL A 54 -21.54 -2.87 13.36
C VAL A 54 -22.53 -3.71 12.56
N GLY A 55 -22.11 -4.88 12.07
CA GLY A 55 -22.89 -5.75 11.18
C GLY A 55 -23.46 -7.00 11.85
N GLY A 56 -23.11 -7.26 13.11
CA GLY A 56 -23.64 -8.39 13.89
C GLY A 56 -23.04 -9.76 13.56
N SER A 57 -22.21 -9.87 12.51
CA SER A 57 -21.56 -11.11 12.08
C SER A 57 -20.17 -11.27 12.69
N TRP A 58 -19.81 -12.51 13.00
CA TRP A 58 -18.42 -12.86 13.36
C TRP A 58 -17.64 -13.17 12.09
N VAL A 59 -16.46 -12.54 11.96
CA VAL A 59 -15.47 -12.92 10.96
C VAL A 59 -14.64 -14.06 11.56
N ASP A 60 -14.56 -15.19 10.85
CA ASP A 60 -13.68 -16.28 11.25
C ASP A 60 -12.22 -15.90 10.98
N VAL A 61 -11.51 -15.54 12.05
CA VAL A 61 -10.10 -15.10 11.98
C VAL A 61 -9.15 -16.17 11.44
N ARG A 62 -9.57 -17.45 11.42
CA ARG A 62 -8.81 -18.55 10.84
C ARG A 62 -8.74 -18.49 9.31
N GLN A 63 -9.62 -17.71 8.69
CA GLN A 63 -9.65 -17.49 7.25
C GLN A 63 -8.60 -16.50 6.76
N PHE A 64 -7.91 -15.80 7.66
CA PHE A 64 -6.83 -14.88 7.30
C PHE A 64 -5.75 -15.60 6.48
N GLY A 65 -5.43 -15.04 5.32
CA GLY A 65 -4.43 -15.58 4.40
C GLY A 65 -4.90 -16.74 3.53
N SER A 66 -6.21 -17.01 3.48
CA SER A 66 -6.82 -17.93 2.50
C SER A 66 -7.55 -17.13 1.41
N SER A 67 -7.60 -17.64 0.18
CA SER A 67 -8.18 -16.91 -0.97
C SER A 67 -9.36 -17.67 -1.60
N GLU A 68 -10.44 -16.98 -1.95
CA GLU A 68 -11.53 -17.58 -2.75
C GLU A 68 -11.08 -17.89 -4.18
N GLU A 69 -10.29 -16.99 -4.78
CA GLU A 69 -9.75 -17.14 -6.13
C GLU A 69 -8.70 -18.27 -6.19
N PHE A 70 -7.93 -18.46 -5.12
CA PHE A 70 -6.84 -19.43 -5.03
C PHE A 70 -6.93 -20.30 -3.76
N PRO A 71 -7.91 -21.20 -3.64
CA PRO A 71 -8.19 -21.92 -2.39
C PRO A 71 -7.08 -22.88 -1.95
N GLU A 72 -6.30 -23.40 -2.90
CA GLU A 72 -5.22 -24.37 -2.65
C GLU A 72 -3.87 -23.71 -2.32
N ILE A 73 -3.77 -22.38 -2.47
CA ILE A 73 -2.51 -21.68 -2.20
C ILE A 73 -2.43 -21.36 -0.70
N GLY A 74 -1.44 -21.93 -0.02
CA GLY A 74 -1.15 -21.61 1.37
C GLY A 74 -0.70 -20.15 1.57
N ILE A 75 -0.99 -19.59 2.75
CA ILE A 75 -0.72 -18.18 3.10
C ILE A 75 0.67 -17.68 2.73
N PHE A 76 1.71 -18.51 2.91
CA PHE A 76 3.08 -18.14 2.58
C PHE A 76 3.24 -17.84 1.09
N TRP A 77 2.73 -18.72 0.22
CA TRP A 77 2.81 -18.54 -1.23
C TRP A 77 1.89 -17.44 -1.74
N LEU A 78 0.71 -17.30 -1.13
CA LEU A 78 -0.20 -16.21 -1.42
C LEU A 78 0.45 -14.86 -1.10
N TRP A 79 1.10 -14.75 0.04
CA TRP A 79 1.83 -13.56 0.45
C TRP A 79 3.00 -13.24 -0.48
N ILE A 80 3.82 -14.23 -0.84
CA ILE A 80 4.90 -14.05 -1.83
C ILE A 80 4.34 -13.57 -3.18
N PHE A 81 3.22 -14.14 -3.64
CA PHE A 81 2.56 -13.72 -4.87
C PHE A 81 2.16 -12.24 -4.79
N HIS A 82 1.38 -11.85 -3.79
CA HIS A 82 0.93 -10.46 -3.64
C HIS A 82 2.08 -9.47 -3.46
N THR A 83 3.08 -9.81 -2.64
CA THR A 83 4.28 -8.99 -2.48
C THR A 83 5.06 -8.86 -3.78
N ALA A 84 5.17 -9.89 -4.61
CA ALA A 84 5.94 -9.81 -5.85
C ALA A 84 5.20 -9.05 -6.95
N THR A 85 3.89 -9.27 -7.11
CA THR A 85 3.10 -8.76 -8.24
C THR A 85 2.55 -7.36 -7.98
N PHE A 86 1.84 -7.16 -6.87
CA PHE A 86 1.21 -5.88 -6.54
C PHE A 86 2.18 -5.03 -5.70
N GLY A 87 2.73 -5.61 -4.65
CA GLY A 87 3.70 -4.93 -3.77
C GLY A 87 4.91 -4.40 -4.54
N LEU A 88 5.82 -5.25 -4.99
CA LEU A 88 7.02 -4.79 -5.70
C LEU A 88 6.69 -4.35 -7.13
N GLY A 89 5.77 -5.03 -7.82
CA GLY A 89 5.44 -4.72 -9.21
C GLY A 89 4.92 -3.29 -9.40
N GLU A 90 4.11 -2.78 -8.46
CA GLU A 90 3.62 -1.40 -8.49
C GLU A 90 4.57 -0.43 -7.79
N GLU A 91 5.06 -0.79 -6.59
CA GLU A 91 5.80 0.16 -5.74
C GLU A 91 7.18 0.53 -6.30
N ILE A 92 7.77 -0.28 -7.17
CA ILE A 92 8.96 0.11 -7.94
C ILE A 92 8.69 1.36 -8.77
N GLY A 93 7.51 1.45 -9.39
CA GLY A 93 7.10 2.61 -10.17
C GLY A 93 6.68 3.78 -9.28
N TRP A 94 5.78 3.53 -8.35
CA TRP A 94 5.21 4.58 -7.53
C TRP A 94 6.21 5.16 -6.53
N ARG A 95 6.75 4.34 -5.63
CA ARG A 95 7.61 4.80 -4.52
C ARG A 95 9.08 4.76 -4.91
N GLY A 96 9.47 3.82 -5.76
CA GLY A 96 10.84 3.72 -6.27
C GLY A 96 11.21 4.83 -7.25
N PHE A 97 10.29 5.24 -8.13
CA PHE A 97 10.58 6.16 -9.23
C PHE A 97 9.83 7.50 -9.13
N ALA A 98 8.49 7.48 -9.07
CA ALA A 98 7.70 8.72 -9.16
C ALA A 98 7.79 9.58 -7.87
N LEU A 99 7.60 8.96 -6.70
CA LEU A 99 7.53 9.67 -5.41
C LEU A 99 8.80 10.49 -5.10
N PRO A 100 10.04 9.97 -5.21
CA PRO A 100 11.23 10.74 -4.86
C PRO A 100 11.42 11.96 -5.77
N ARG A 101 10.99 11.88 -7.03
CA ARG A 101 11.00 13.00 -7.99
C ARG A 101 9.95 14.04 -7.64
N LEU A 102 8.72 13.62 -7.32
CA LEU A 102 7.66 14.54 -6.88
C LEU A 102 8.02 15.26 -5.58
N GLN A 103 8.67 14.56 -4.63
CA GLN A 103 9.08 15.12 -3.34
C GLN A 103 10.20 16.17 -3.44
N ARG A 104 10.89 16.31 -4.59
CA ARG A 104 11.94 17.35 -4.79
C ARG A 104 11.38 18.76 -4.63
N THR A 105 10.19 19.02 -5.17
CA THR A 105 9.59 20.37 -5.19
C THR A 105 8.31 20.48 -4.38
N ARG A 106 7.85 19.38 -3.76
CA ARG A 106 6.57 19.31 -3.03
C ARG A 106 6.74 18.69 -1.66
N SER A 107 5.84 18.99 -0.72
CA SER A 107 5.74 18.23 0.53
C SER A 107 5.42 16.75 0.25
N ALA A 108 5.74 15.87 1.20
CA ALA A 108 5.42 14.45 1.10
C ALA A 108 3.91 14.23 0.92
N LEU A 109 3.07 15.00 1.62
CA LEU A 109 1.61 14.97 1.44
C LEU A 109 1.22 15.35 0.01
N ALA A 110 1.67 16.50 -0.51
CA ALA A 110 1.30 16.95 -1.86
C ALA A 110 1.82 16.00 -2.96
N ALA A 111 3.03 15.45 -2.80
CA ALA A 111 3.57 14.43 -3.69
C ALA A 111 2.72 13.15 -3.65
N THR A 112 2.30 12.73 -2.45
CA THR A 112 1.44 11.56 -2.28
C THR A 112 0.07 11.76 -2.90
N LEU A 113 -0.58 12.91 -2.71
CA LEU A 113 -1.91 13.17 -3.29
C LEU A 113 -1.90 13.12 -4.83
N LEU A 114 -0.87 13.71 -5.47
CA LEU A 114 -0.70 13.62 -6.92
C LEU A 114 -0.49 12.17 -7.37
N LEU A 115 0.33 11.43 -6.61
CA LEU A 115 0.60 10.04 -6.88
C LEU A 115 -0.66 9.17 -6.68
N SER A 116 -1.48 9.43 -5.66
CA SER A 116 -2.76 8.75 -5.43
C SER A 116 -3.75 8.99 -6.56
N ALA A 117 -3.80 10.20 -7.12
CA ALA A 117 -4.65 10.49 -8.27
C ALA A 117 -4.21 9.66 -9.49
N ALA A 118 -2.91 9.65 -9.81
CA ALA A 118 -2.37 8.83 -10.88
C ALA A 118 -2.60 7.32 -10.64
N TRP A 119 -2.43 6.86 -9.40
CA TRP A 119 -2.62 5.47 -9.03
C TRP A 119 -4.10 5.05 -9.10
N ALA A 120 -5.03 5.90 -8.66
CA ALA A 120 -6.47 5.68 -8.83
C ALA A 120 -6.85 5.62 -10.31
N SER A 121 -6.34 6.54 -11.14
CA SER A 121 -6.60 6.50 -12.59
C SER A 121 -6.05 5.25 -13.27
N TRP A 122 -4.94 4.69 -12.78
CA TRP A 122 -4.39 3.43 -13.31
C TRP A 122 -5.36 2.24 -13.15
N HIS A 123 -6.25 2.29 -12.16
CA HIS A 123 -7.28 1.27 -11.96
C HIS A 123 -8.49 1.43 -12.89
N TRP A 124 -8.59 2.49 -13.69
CA TRP A 124 -9.74 2.71 -14.58
C TRP A 124 -10.20 1.46 -15.37
N PRO A 125 -9.31 0.64 -15.97
CA PRO A 125 -9.74 -0.54 -16.69
C PRO A 125 -10.50 -1.56 -15.82
N THR A 126 -10.23 -1.65 -14.52
CA THR A 126 -10.91 -2.64 -13.65
C THR A 126 -12.39 -2.33 -13.47
N PHE A 127 -12.78 -1.05 -13.58
CA PHE A 127 -14.19 -0.62 -13.56
C PHE A 127 -14.97 -1.08 -14.80
N LEU A 128 -14.30 -1.57 -15.85
CA LEU A 128 -14.96 -2.04 -17.07
C LEU A 128 -15.35 -3.52 -17.03
N TYR A 129 -14.66 -4.34 -16.24
CA TYR A 129 -14.85 -5.80 -16.30
C TYR A 129 -14.87 -6.52 -14.95
N ARG A 130 -14.29 -5.96 -13.88
CA ARG A 130 -14.12 -6.68 -12.62
C ARG A 130 -15.37 -6.51 -11.74
N PRO A 131 -16.07 -7.60 -11.37
CA PRO A 131 -17.18 -7.53 -10.41
C PRO A 131 -16.74 -6.85 -9.11
N GLY A 132 -17.65 -6.08 -8.49
CA GLY A 132 -17.34 -5.21 -7.36
C GLY A 132 -16.87 -3.82 -7.78
N TYR A 133 -15.93 -3.71 -8.73
CA TYR A 133 -15.52 -2.42 -9.30
C TYR A 133 -16.54 -1.90 -10.32
N SER A 134 -17.00 -2.77 -11.23
CA SER A 134 -17.95 -2.38 -12.28
C SER A 134 -19.36 -2.07 -11.79
N SER A 135 -19.70 -2.49 -10.57
CA SER A 135 -21.00 -2.26 -9.92
C SER A 135 -20.93 -1.23 -8.79
N MET A 136 -19.80 -0.54 -8.64
CA MET A 136 -19.57 0.39 -7.54
C MET A 136 -20.38 1.68 -7.74
N ASP A 137 -21.21 2.04 -6.77
CA ASP A 137 -21.93 3.31 -6.79
C ASP A 137 -21.01 4.50 -6.42
N LEU A 138 -21.56 5.73 -6.45
CA LEU A 138 -20.77 6.93 -6.18
C LEU A 138 -20.19 6.97 -4.76
N LEU A 139 -20.93 6.48 -3.77
CA LEU A 139 -20.49 6.51 -2.37
C LEU A 139 -19.39 5.48 -2.13
N ALA A 140 -19.57 4.27 -2.63
CA ALA A 140 -18.56 3.22 -2.60
C ALA A 140 -17.31 3.64 -3.40
N GLY A 141 -17.47 4.31 -4.54
CA GLY A 141 -16.39 4.89 -5.33
C GLY A 141 -15.59 5.95 -4.57
N ALA A 142 -16.28 6.84 -3.84
CA ALA A 142 -15.63 7.81 -2.97
C ALA A 142 -14.87 7.13 -1.81
N GLY A 143 -15.46 6.11 -1.20
CA GLY A 143 -14.82 5.30 -0.15
C GLY A 143 -13.55 4.59 -0.65
N TRP A 144 -13.62 3.99 -1.84
CA TRP A 144 -12.47 3.38 -2.51
C TRP A 144 -11.38 4.40 -2.84
N PHE A 145 -11.74 5.57 -3.37
CA PHE A 145 -10.73 6.61 -3.65
C PHE A 145 -10.05 7.09 -2.35
N MET A 146 -10.80 7.24 -1.27
CA MET A 146 -10.25 7.60 0.03
C MET A 146 -9.32 6.51 0.59
N SER A 147 -9.62 5.23 0.37
CA SER A 147 -8.71 4.14 0.78
C SER A 147 -7.42 4.15 -0.04
N ILE A 148 -7.46 4.44 -1.35
CA ILE A 148 -6.27 4.64 -2.20
C ILE A 148 -5.41 5.79 -1.67
N VAL A 149 -6.02 6.93 -1.34
CA VAL A 149 -5.29 8.09 -0.80
C VAL A 149 -4.62 7.77 0.53
N THR A 150 -5.36 7.17 1.46
CA THR A 150 -4.86 6.91 2.82
C THR A 150 -3.88 5.74 2.87
N GLY A 151 -4.09 4.68 2.09
CA GLY A 151 -3.11 3.64 1.86
C GLY A 151 -1.83 4.21 1.27
N ALA A 152 -1.94 5.13 0.30
CA ALA A 152 -0.76 5.78 -0.26
C ALA A 152 0.02 6.64 0.73
N LEU A 153 -0.67 7.30 1.68
CA LEU A 153 -0.01 8.03 2.77
C LEU A 153 0.79 7.10 3.68
N LEU A 154 0.24 5.93 4.05
CA LEU A 154 0.95 4.94 4.85
C LEU A 154 2.18 4.40 4.10
N LEU A 155 2.04 4.09 2.82
CA LEU A 155 3.15 3.64 1.96
C LEU A 155 4.25 4.71 1.85
N THR A 156 3.88 5.99 1.67
CA THR A 156 4.84 7.11 1.68
C THR A 156 5.52 7.28 3.04
N TRP A 157 4.77 7.14 4.15
CA TRP A 157 5.33 7.21 5.50
C TRP A 157 6.37 6.12 5.74
N ILE A 158 6.05 4.87 5.37
CA ILE A 158 6.98 3.73 5.46
C ILE A 158 8.19 3.98 4.57
N TYR A 159 7.98 4.40 3.32
CA TYR A 159 9.06 4.70 2.37
C TYR A 159 10.03 5.73 2.96
N ASN A 160 9.51 6.88 3.40
CA ASN A 160 10.35 7.96 3.91
C ASN A 160 11.05 7.58 5.22
N SER A 161 10.36 6.84 6.09
CA SER A 161 10.90 6.45 7.40
C SER A 161 11.90 5.29 7.36
N THR A 162 11.96 4.56 6.24
CA THR A 162 12.91 3.44 6.01
C THR A 162 14.11 3.86 5.16
N GLY A 163 14.29 5.16 4.93
CA GLY A 163 15.33 5.68 4.05
C GLY A 163 15.08 5.36 2.57
N GLY A 164 13.84 5.19 2.17
CA GLY A 164 13.47 4.97 0.77
C GLY A 164 13.57 3.50 0.35
N SER A 165 13.25 2.58 1.26
CA SER A 165 13.21 1.16 0.93
C SER A 165 11.91 0.81 0.21
N VAL A 166 12.01 0.41 -1.05
CA VAL A 166 10.87 -0.13 -1.80
C VAL A 166 10.54 -1.55 -1.32
N LEU A 167 11.53 -2.29 -0.82
CA LEU A 167 11.30 -3.62 -0.26
C LEU A 167 10.27 -3.59 0.87
N ILE A 168 10.49 -2.72 1.86
CA ILE A 168 9.64 -2.66 3.06
C ILE A 168 8.23 -2.18 2.71
N VAL A 169 8.12 -1.25 1.76
CA VAL A 169 6.84 -0.80 1.21
C VAL A 169 6.12 -1.94 0.50
N GLY A 170 6.81 -2.71 -0.34
CA GLY A 170 6.25 -3.87 -1.04
C GLY A 170 5.79 -4.99 -0.10
N LEU A 171 6.53 -5.24 0.99
CA LEU A 171 6.11 -6.17 2.04
C LEU A 171 4.82 -5.70 2.71
N PHE A 172 4.69 -4.41 3.02
CA PHE A 172 3.46 -3.86 3.59
C PHE A 172 2.29 -3.96 2.62
N HIS A 173 2.47 -3.51 1.38
CA HIS A 173 1.44 -3.53 0.35
C HIS A 173 0.93 -4.96 0.11
N GLY A 174 1.83 -5.92 -0.14
CA GLY A 174 1.42 -7.32 -0.34
C GLY A 174 0.76 -7.95 0.90
N SER A 175 1.19 -7.57 2.12
CA SER A 175 0.56 -8.02 3.36
C SER A 175 -0.84 -7.43 3.55
N MET A 176 -1.05 -6.17 3.14
CA MET A 176 -2.37 -5.54 3.12
C MET A 176 -3.29 -6.20 2.09
N ASP A 177 -2.77 -6.52 0.90
CA ASP A 177 -3.56 -7.25 -0.10
C ASP A 177 -4.03 -8.59 0.46
N VAL A 178 -3.13 -9.38 1.06
CA VAL A 178 -3.51 -10.64 1.72
C VAL A 178 -4.61 -10.43 2.74
N ALA A 179 -4.53 -9.37 3.56
CA ALA A 179 -5.56 -9.06 4.54
C ALA A 179 -6.92 -8.75 3.87
N PHE A 180 -6.92 -7.98 2.78
CA PHE A 180 -8.13 -7.58 2.07
C PHE A 180 -8.74 -8.67 1.18
N THR A 181 -7.92 -9.59 0.66
CA THR A 181 -8.36 -10.69 -0.20
C THR A 181 -8.59 -12.00 0.57
N SER A 182 -8.43 -11.96 1.90
CA SER A 182 -8.69 -13.11 2.77
C SER A 182 -10.16 -13.53 2.71
N LYS A 183 -10.42 -14.85 2.74
CA LYS A 183 -11.78 -15.37 2.92
C LYS A 183 -12.39 -14.78 4.20
N GLY A 184 -13.69 -14.49 4.16
CA GLY A 184 -14.39 -13.88 5.30
C GLY A 184 -14.35 -12.34 5.33
N VAL A 185 -13.62 -11.69 4.42
CA VAL A 185 -13.77 -10.23 4.19
C VAL A 185 -15.02 -9.98 3.34
N GLY A 186 -16.17 -9.87 4.01
CA GLY A 186 -17.40 -9.37 3.40
C GLY A 186 -17.43 -7.83 3.30
N PRO A 187 -18.49 -7.24 2.71
CA PRO A 187 -18.62 -5.79 2.52
C PRO A 187 -18.47 -4.98 3.81
N ASP A 188 -19.06 -5.41 4.92
CA ASP A 188 -18.96 -4.69 6.20
C ASP A 188 -17.52 -4.68 6.73
N THR A 189 -16.86 -5.84 6.73
CA THR A 189 -15.46 -5.96 7.17
C THR A 189 -14.53 -5.16 6.28
N MET A 190 -14.75 -5.17 4.96
CA MET A 190 -14.03 -4.33 4.00
C MET A 190 -14.16 -2.84 4.35
N ASN A 191 -15.37 -2.37 4.63
CA ASN A 191 -15.63 -0.98 5.02
C ASN A 191 -14.97 -0.62 6.35
N VAL A 192 -15.02 -1.51 7.34
CA VAL A 192 -14.36 -1.34 8.65
C VAL A 192 -12.85 -1.26 8.46
N MET A 193 -12.23 -2.18 7.70
CA MET A 193 -10.80 -2.15 7.40
C MET A 193 -10.40 -0.85 6.70
N GLY A 194 -11.16 -0.41 5.69
CA GLY A 194 -10.94 0.88 5.03
C GLY A 194 -11.00 2.06 6.01
N THR A 195 -11.98 2.07 6.91
CA THR A 195 -12.10 3.08 7.96
C THR A 195 -10.89 3.07 8.90
N LEU A 196 -10.43 1.90 9.34
CA LEU A 196 -9.25 1.77 10.19
C LEU A 196 -7.98 2.28 9.51
N ILE A 197 -7.83 2.07 8.19
CA ILE A 197 -6.72 2.63 7.42
C ILE A 197 -6.78 4.16 7.38
N VAL A 198 -7.97 4.72 7.17
CA VAL A 198 -8.15 6.18 7.18
C VAL A 198 -7.72 6.75 8.53
N LEU A 199 -8.15 6.14 9.63
CA LEU A 199 -7.76 6.54 10.98
C LEU A 199 -6.24 6.39 11.20
N TRP A 200 -5.64 5.30 10.74
CA TRP A 200 -4.19 5.09 10.84
C TRP A 200 -3.42 6.14 10.04
N ALA A 201 -3.81 6.42 8.80
CA ALA A 201 -3.18 7.42 7.96
C ALA A 201 -3.30 8.83 8.57
N PHE A 202 -4.47 9.16 9.12
CA PHE A 202 -4.70 10.44 9.80
C PHE A 202 -3.84 10.55 11.06
N LEU A 203 -3.77 9.50 11.88
CA LEU A 203 -2.90 9.47 13.06
C LEU A 203 -1.44 9.68 12.68
N VAL A 204 -0.95 8.98 11.64
CA VAL A 204 0.39 9.19 11.10
C VAL A 204 0.58 10.65 10.67
N LEU A 205 -0.33 11.19 9.88
CA LEU A 205 -0.26 12.58 9.41
C LEU A 205 -0.15 13.58 10.56
N VAL A 206 -0.94 13.41 11.62
CA VAL A 206 -0.88 14.26 12.83
C VAL A 206 0.44 14.07 13.58
N MET A 207 0.93 12.84 13.72
CA MET A 207 2.13 12.54 14.50
C MET A 207 3.44 12.99 13.85
N VAL A 208 3.53 12.99 12.52
CA VAL A 208 4.78 13.28 11.80
C VAL A 208 4.70 14.46 10.83
N GLY A 209 3.52 15.03 10.65
CA GLY A 209 3.27 16.21 9.83
C GLY A 209 3.29 15.95 8.32
N PRO A 210 2.74 16.90 7.53
CA PRO A 210 2.55 16.74 6.08
C PRO A 210 3.84 16.96 5.26
N ALA A 211 4.84 17.65 5.82
CA ALA A 211 6.02 18.10 5.08
C ALA A 211 6.87 16.92 4.58
N SER A 212 7.11 15.94 5.45
CA SER A 212 7.95 14.78 5.18
C SER A 212 7.24 13.44 5.35
N LEU A 213 6.06 13.42 5.99
CA LEU A 213 5.39 12.19 6.43
C LEU A 213 6.38 11.24 7.14
N CYS A 214 7.34 11.77 7.89
CA CYS A 214 8.27 11.01 8.72
C CYS A 214 9.10 11.98 9.59
N ARG A 215 9.74 11.47 10.65
CA ARG A 215 10.60 12.28 11.53
C ARG A 215 12.01 12.53 10.98
N SER A 216 12.49 11.69 10.07
CA SER A 216 13.88 11.70 9.56
C SER A 216 14.09 12.50 8.28
N GLY A 217 13.03 13.11 7.73
CA GLY A 217 13.06 13.80 6.44
C GLY A 217 12.68 12.92 5.25
N LYS A 218 12.01 13.53 4.26
CA LYS A 218 11.52 12.84 3.05
C LYS A 218 12.66 12.43 2.12
N GLN A 219 12.47 11.34 1.40
CA GLN A 219 13.47 10.79 0.50
C GLN A 219 13.28 11.35 -0.91
N VAL A 220 14.32 11.96 -1.45
CA VAL A 220 14.33 12.57 -2.78
C VAL A 220 15.45 11.95 -3.60
N ASP A 221 15.29 11.93 -4.93
CA ASP A 221 16.40 11.59 -5.80
C ASP A 221 17.40 12.76 -5.86
N SER A 222 18.68 12.43 -5.70
CA SER A 222 19.78 13.35 -5.98
C SER A 222 19.73 13.76 -7.46
N ALA A 223 19.85 15.06 -7.71
CA ALA A 223 19.82 15.65 -9.04
C ALA A 223 20.94 15.09 -9.94
#